data_AF-A0A844GGK2-F1
#
_entry.id   AF-A0A844GGK2-F1
#
_cell.length_a   1.000
_cell.length_b   1.000
_cell.length_c   1.000
_cell.angle_alpha   90.00
_cell.angle_beta   90.00
_cell.angle_gamma   90.00
#
_symmetry.space_group_name_H-M   'P 1'
#
loop_
_entity.id
_entity.type
_entity.pdbx_description
1 polymer ?
#
loop_
_entity_poly.entity_id
_entity_poly.type
_entity_poly.pdbx_seq_one_letter_code
_entity_poly.pdbx_strand_id
1 'polypeptide(L)'
;MDKTKFSFDLVDKYTPEDVIKKSLVQINDATQGYVKGNIEEYGGPIRSYTKQTGLAATLSSIQTKSETIKVDIQEDLGEQSKEDHRYEVFLTVKGLEHYRYRLMFVDYGAISYPVTIVLNEMLAIEYSGKRNDIYYIDSMKELENMLDVVINSESMIDFIQKLINESLRQERVEKVVIKDETLPEE
;
A
#
# COMPACT_ATOMS: atom_id res chain seq x y z
N MET A 1 1.60 16.30 37.23
CA MET A 1 2.45 15.64 36.22
C MET A 1 3.90 15.93 36.54
N ASP A 2 4.74 14.90 36.45
CA ASP A 2 6.18 15.03 36.63
C ASP A 2 6.81 15.52 35.31
N LYS A 3 7.45 16.69 35.34
CA LYS A 3 8.02 17.33 34.15
C LYS A 3 9.23 16.58 33.59
N THR A 4 9.85 15.71 34.37
CA THR A 4 11.04 14.96 33.96
C THR A 4 10.71 13.72 33.12
N LYS A 5 9.43 13.38 33.00
CA LYS A 5 8.95 12.22 32.23
C LYS A 5 8.68 12.51 30.75
N PHE A 6 8.72 13.77 30.34
CA PHE A 6 8.52 14.18 28.95
C PHE A 6 9.85 14.53 28.32
N SER A 7 10.13 13.94 27.15
CA SER A 7 11.17 14.43 26.25
C SER A 7 10.55 15.37 25.22
N PHE A 8 11.32 16.35 24.80
CA PHE A 8 10.99 17.26 23.71
C PHE A 8 11.89 17.04 22.49
N ASP A 9 12.67 15.95 22.51
CA ASP A 9 13.39 15.49 21.33
C ASP A 9 12.39 14.97 20.31
N LEU A 10 12.55 15.37 19.05
CA LEU A 10 11.70 14.91 17.97
C LEU A 10 12.06 13.45 17.63
N VAL A 11 11.25 12.53 18.15
CA VAL A 11 11.22 11.12 17.76
C VAL A 11 10.25 10.96 16.59
N ASP A 12 10.49 9.99 15.71
CA ASP A 12 9.66 9.73 14.52
C ASP A 12 9.47 10.97 13.63
N LYS A 13 10.62 11.52 13.20
CA LYS A 13 10.73 12.80 12.50
C LYS A 13 9.88 12.93 11.23
N TYR A 14 9.50 11.82 10.60
CA TYR A 14 8.76 11.81 9.34
C TYR A 14 7.46 11.02 9.47
N THR A 15 6.41 11.49 8.81
CA THR A 15 5.13 10.77 8.69
C THR A 15 5.30 9.46 7.94
N PRO A 16 4.38 8.49 8.09
CA PRO A 16 4.42 7.25 7.32
C PRO A 16 4.46 7.49 5.81
N GLU A 17 3.70 8.47 5.32
CA GLU A 17 3.71 8.88 3.91
C GLU A 17 5.12 9.27 3.43
N ASP A 18 5.82 10.14 4.19
CA ASP A 18 7.16 10.60 3.82
C ASP A 18 8.20 9.48 3.86
N VAL A 19 8.11 8.58 4.83
CA VAL A 19 8.99 7.40 4.94
C VAL A 19 8.79 6.49 3.74
N ILE A 20 7.54 6.21 3.38
CA ILE A 20 7.19 5.35 2.24
C ILE A 20 7.65 6.00 0.93
N LYS A 21 7.39 7.31 0.72
CA LYS A 21 7.86 8.04 -0.48
C LYS A 21 9.36 7.89 -0.69
N LYS A 22 10.16 8.06 0.37
CA LYS A 22 11.62 7.89 0.30
C LYS A 22 12.02 6.46 -0.08
N SER A 23 11.32 5.47 0.45
CA SER A 23 11.57 4.07 0.14
C SER A 23 11.26 3.74 -1.33
N LEU A 24 10.14 4.25 -1.87
CA LEU A 24 9.72 4.03 -3.26
C LEU A 24 10.68 4.62 -4.31
N VAL A 25 11.43 5.67 -3.97
CA VAL A 25 12.47 6.25 -4.85
C VAL A 25 13.52 5.19 -5.22
N GLN A 26 13.88 4.31 -4.28
CA GLN A 26 14.88 3.28 -4.51
C GLN A 26 14.47 2.30 -5.61
N ILE A 27 13.17 2.00 -5.74
CA ILE A 27 12.63 1.15 -6.81
C ILE A 27 12.80 1.84 -8.17
N ASN A 28 12.45 3.12 -8.27
CA ASN A 28 12.63 3.88 -9.51
C ASN A 28 14.10 3.92 -9.93
N ASP A 29 15.00 4.16 -8.99
CA ASP A 29 16.43 4.31 -9.27
C ASP A 29 17.06 2.97 -9.66
N ALA A 30 16.78 1.89 -8.92
CA ALA A 30 17.29 0.56 -9.20
C ALA A 30 16.80 0.01 -10.55
N THR A 31 15.57 0.36 -10.95
CA THR A 31 14.96 -0.09 -12.20
C THR A 31 15.16 0.88 -13.36
N GLN A 32 15.97 1.94 -13.19
CA GLN A 32 16.23 2.94 -14.22
C GLN A 32 14.95 3.57 -14.79
N GLY A 33 13.93 3.73 -13.95
CA GLY A 33 12.63 4.29 -14.31
C GLY A 33 11.70 3.38 -15.11
N TYR A 34 12.05 2.10 -15.31
CA TYR A 34 11.14 1.12 -15.92
C TYR A 34 9.97 0.78 -15.00
N VAL A 35 10.20 0.75 -13.68
CA VAL A 35 9.18 0.53 -12.66
C VAL A 35 9.21 1.68 -11.66
N LYS A 36 8.04 2.20 -11.29
CA LYS A 36 7.92 3.31 -10.33
C LYS A 36 7.00 2.92 -9.19
N GLY A 37 7.44 3.18 -7.97
CA GLY A 37 6.57 3.13 -6.80
C GLY A 37 5.79 4.44 -6.64
N ASN A 38 4.50 4.33 -6.37
CA ASN A 38 3.59 5.46 -6.19
C ASN A 38 2.85 5.31 -4.87
N ILE A 39 2.46 6.46 -4.30
CA ILE A 39 1.55 6.55 -3.16
C ILE A 39 0.49 7.61 -3.51
N GLU A 40 -0.78 7.22 -3.40
CA GLU A 40 -1.92 8.09 -3.71
C GLU A 40 -2.94 8.02 -2.57
N GLU A 41 -3.65 9.11 -2.30
CA GLU A 41 -4.77 9.10 -1.35
C GLU A 41 -5.82 8.08 -1.77
N TYR A 42 -6.34 7.34 -0.79
CA TYR A 42 -7.27 6.25 -1.02
C TYR A 42 -8.54 6.43 -0.18
N GLY A 43 -9.66 6.76 -0.84
CA GLY A 43 -10.95 6.96 -0.17
C GLY A 43 -11.75 5.68 0.09
N GLY A 44 -11.22 4.51 -0.24
CA GLY A 44 -11.92 3.23 -0.08
C GLY A 44 -11.66 2.54 1.27
N PRO A 45 -12.35 1.42 1.54
CA PRO A 45 -12.06 0.58 2.69
C PRO A 45 -10.74 -0.15 2.48
N ILE A 46 -9.83 -0.06 3.46
CA ILE A 46 -8.53 -0.76 3.43
C ILE A 46 -8.61 -2.22 3.89
N ARG A 47 -9.79 -2.67 4.35
CA ARG A 47 -10.04 -4.04 4.84
C ARG A 47 -11.02 -4.77 3.92
N SER A 48 -10.78 -6.06 3.71
CA SER A 48 -11.72 -6.95 3.03
C SER A 48 -13.02 -7.04 3.84
N TYR A 49 -14.15 -6.68 3.23
CA TYR A 49 -15.47 -6.77 3.84
C TYR A 49 -16.38 -7.70 3.03
N THR A 50 -17.21 -8.48 3.72
CA THR A 50 -18.22 -9.34 3.09
C THR A 50 -19.39 -8.47 2.64
N LYS A 51 -19.60 -8.33 1.32
CA LYS A 51 -20.78 -7.65 0.77
C LYS A 51 -21.88 -8.70 0.54
N GLN A 52 -22.94 -8.70 1.37
CA GLN A 52 -24.12 -9.50 1.09
C GLN A 52 -24.84 -8.91 -0.14
N THR A 53 -24.73 -9.57 -1.29
CA THR A 53 -25.48 -9.21 -2.49
C THR A 53 -26.94 -9.65 -2.35
N GLY A 54 -27.84 -8.71 -2.63
CA GLY A 54 -29.28 -8.84 -2.45
C GLY A 54 -29.92 -9.92 -3.32
N LEU A 55 -30.23 -11.05 -2.69
CA LEU A 55 -31.45 -11.87 -2.90
C LEU A 55 -31.53 -13.01 -1.86
N ALA A 56 -30.46 -13.24 -1.08
CA ALA A 56 -30.46 -14.18 0.05
C ALA A 56 -30.95 -13.55 1.37
N ALA A 57 -31.17 -12.23 1.41
CA ALA A 57 -31.52 -11.49 2.62
C ALA A 57 -32.96 -11.73 3.12
N THR A 58 -33.84 -12.34 2.32
CA THR A 58 -35.25 -12.54 2.69
C THR A 58 -35.57 -13.91 3.31
N LEU A 59 -34.58 -14.80 3.47
CA LEU A 59 -34.79 -16.13 4.11
C LEU A 59 -33.89 -16.39 5.32
N SER A 60 -32.83 -15.60 5.55
CA SER A 60 -31.94 -15.75 6.70
C SER A 60 -32.46 -15.06 7.98
N SER A 61 -33.69 -14.55 7.98
CA SER A 61 -34.33 -13.88 9.12
C SER A 61 -34.68 -14.80 10.30
N ILE A 62 -34.10 -16.01 10.36
CA ILE A 62 -34.29 -16.97 11.46
C ILE A 62 -32.93 -17.51 11.91
N GLN A 63 -32.13 -16.64 12.52
CA GLN A 63 -31.33 -16.95 13.72
C GLN A 63 -30.64 -15.67 14.17
N THR A 64 -31.31 -14.99 15.10
CA THR A 64 -30.81 -13.82 15.84
C THR A 64 -29.58 -14.23 16.66
N LYS A 65 -28.41 -14.07 16.06
CA LYS A 65 -27.22 -13.58 16.77
C LYS A 65 -26.89 -12.24 16.14
N SER A 66 -27.55 -11.22 16.66
CA SER A 66 -27.19 -9.83 16.44
C SER A 66 -25.70 -9.68 16.75
N GLU A 67 -24.89 -9.54 15.70
CA GLU A 67 -23.53 -9.05 15.81
C GLU A 67 -23.61 -7.59 16.29
N THR A 68 -23.58 -7.42 17.61
CA THR A 68 -23.30 -6.12 18.23
C THR A 68 -21.90 -5.71 17.82
N ILE A 69 -21.80 -4.81 16.84
CA ILE A 69 -20.59 -4.03 16.59
C ILE A 69 -20.32 -3.24 17.86
N LYS A 70 -19.28 -3.62 18.59
CA LYS A 70 -18.85 -2.93 19.80
C LYS A 70 -18.16 -1.64 19.33
N VAL A 71 -18.93 -0.58 19.15
CA VAL A 71 -18.36 0.76 18.90
C VAL A 71 -17.81 1.24 20.24
N ASP A 72 -16.48 1.33 20.37
CA ASP A 72 -15.88 1.90 21.56
C ASP A 72 -16.03 3.43 21.51
N ILE A 73 -16.97 3.94 22.28
CA ILE A 73 -17.33 5.36 22.31
C ILE A 73 -16.15 6.24 22.81
N GLN A 74 -15.17 5.64 23.52
CA GLN A 74 -13.96 6.36 23.96
C GLN A 74 -12.98 6.62 22.82
N GLU A 75 -12.91 5.76 21.79
CA GLU A 75 -12.11 6.01 20.58
C GLU A 75 -12.71 7.14 19.72
N ASP A 76 -14.05 7.29 19.73
CA ASP A 76 -14.76 8.26 18.89
C ASP A 76 -14.88 9.66 19.51
N LEU A 77 -14.84 9.76 20.85
CA LEU A 77 -15.03 11.02 21.59
C LEU A 77 -13.76 11.55 22.29
N GLY A 78 -12.70 10.74 22.37
CA GLY A 78 -11.43 11.12 23.02
C GLY A 78 -10.56 12.08 22.20
N GLU A 79 -10.66 12.01 20.87
CA GLU A 79 -9.90 12.83 19.92
C GLU A 79 -10.86 13.80 19.20
N GLN A 80 -10.67 15.11 19.41
CA GLN A 80 -11.48 16.13 18.74
C GLN A 80 -10.77 16.59 17.47
N SER A 81 -11.40 16.34 16.31
CA SER A 81 -10.89 16.52 14.92
C SER A 81 -10.18 15.28 14.39
N LYS A 82 -10.96 14.38 13.77
CA LYS A 82 -10.44 13.21 13.05
C LYS A 82 -9.74 13.68 11.76
N GLU A 83 -8.42 13.70 11.77
CA GLU A 83 -7.63 13.62 10.55
C GLU A 83 -7.47 12.14 10.21
N ASP A 84 -7.90 11.72 9.02
CA ASP A 84 -7.78 10.34 8.53
C ASP A 84 -6.90 10.37 7.28
N HIS A 85 -5.67 9.89 7.43
CA HIS A 85 -4.69 9.81 6.35
C HIS A 85 -4.63 8.39 5.81
N ARG A 86 -5.23 8.19 4.64
CA ARG A 86 -5.31 6.88 4.00
C ARG A 86 -4.72 6.90 2.62
N TYR A 87 -3.82 5.96 2.35
CA TYR A 87 -3.12 5.86 1.08
C TYR A 87 -3.10 4.45 0.51
N GLU A 88 -3.02 4.38 -0.81
CA GLU A 88 -2.69 3.19 -1.58
C GLU A 88 -1.27 3.31 -2.12
N VAL A 89 -0.47 2.26 -1.91
CA VAL A 89 0.90 2.15 -2.43
C VAL A 89 0.92 1.10 -3.54
N PHE A 90 1.39 1.47 -4.73
CA PHE A 90 1.38 0.59 -5.89
C PHE A 90 2.53 0.86 -6.87
N LEU A 91 2.85 -0.14 -7.68
CA LEU A 91 3.83 -0.06 -8.76
C LEU A 91 3.15 0.26 -10.09
N THR A 92 3.79 1.11 -10.89
CA THR A 92 3.50 1.33 -12.31
C THR A 92 4.71 0.97 -13.16
N VAL A 93 4.46 0.66 -14.44
CA VAL A 93 5.48 0.17 -15.36
C VAL A 93 5.45 1.00 -16.64
N LYS A 94 6.63 1.39 -17.13
CA LYS A 94 6.78 2.13 -18.38
C LYS A 94 6.19 1.32 -19.56
N GLY A 95 5.39 1.95 -20.41
CA GLY A 95 4.71 1.28 -21.53
C GLY A 95 3.53 0.41 -21.12
N LEU A 96 3.19 0.34 -19.83
CA LEU A 96 2.00 -0.34 -19.29
C LEU A 96 1.27 0.59 -18.31
N GLU A 97 0.91 1.79 -18.77
CA GLU A 97 0.37 2.86 -17.92
C GLU A 97 -0.95 2.47 -17.22
N HIS A 98 -1.71 1.54 -17.81
CA HIS A 98 -2.95 1.02 -17.22
C HIS A 98 -2.73 -0.10 -16.19
N TYR A 99 -1.53 -0.66 -16.10
CA TYR A 99 -1.22 -1.71 -15.14
C TYR A 99 -0.74 -1.10 -13.82
N ARG A 100 -1.52 -1.33 -12.75
CA ARG A 100 -1.16 -0.97 -11.37
C ARG A 100 -1.08 -2.23 -10.52
N TYR A 101 0.06 -2.45 -9.88
CA TYR A 101 0.22 -3.55 -8.91
C TYR A 101 0.24 -3.00 -7.49
N ARG A 102 -0.81 -3.27 -6.71
CA ARG A 102 -0.94 -2.80 -5.32
C ARG A 102 -0.02 -3.57 -4.38
N LEU A 103 0.83 -2.84 -3.68
CA LEU A 103 1.72 -3.36 -2.64
C LEU A 103 1.02 -3.40 -1.28
N MET A 104 0.45 -2.26 -0.87
CA MET A 104 -0.13 -2.12 0.46
C MET A 104 -1.11 -0.95 0.56
N PHE A 105 -1.89 -0.93 1.64
CA PHE A 105 -2.58 0.25 2.13
C PHE A 105 -1.94 0.77 3.42
N VAL A 106 -2.10 2.08 3.63
CA VAL A 106 -1.55 2.82 4.77
C VAL A 106 -2.68 3.64 5.38
N ASP A 107 -2.81 3.62 6.71
CA ASP A 107 -3.88 4.31 7.44
C ASP A 107 -3.35 4.79 8.81
N TYR A 108 -3.38 6.10 9.05
CA TYR A 108 -3.00 6.74 10.31
C TYR A 108 -3.84 8.00 10.58
N GLY A 109 -3.95 8.38 11.86
CA GLY A 109 -4.75 9.52 12.31
C GLY A 109 -3.97 10.83 12.39
N ALA A 110 -4.46 11.79 13.18
CA ALA A 110 -3.72 13.03 13.47
C ALA A 110 -2.37 12.76 14.18
N ILE A 111 -2.29 11.66 14.91
CA ILE A 111 -1.03 11.10 15.41
C ILE A 111 -0.50 10.11 14.37
N SER A 112 0.68 10.42 13.82
CA SER A 112 1.29 9.65 12.72
C SER A 112 1.63 8.20 13.05
N TYR A 113 1.95 7.90 14.31
CA TYR A 113 2.25 6.55 14.78
C TYR A 113 1.43 6.22 16.04
N PRO A 114 0.92 5.00 16.19
CA PRO A 114 1.13 3.85 15.30
C PRO A 114 0.40 3.96 13.96
N VAL A 115 1.00 3.44 12.89
CA VAL A 115 0.40 3.35 11.55
C VAL A 115 -0.12 1.94 11.29
N THR A 116 -1.28 1.85 10.66
CA THR A 116 -1.82 0.58 10.16
C THR A 116 -1.36 0.36 8.73
N ILE A 117 -0.68 -0.76 8.49
CA ILE A 117 -0.27 -1.23 7.16
C ILE A 117 -1.05 -2.50 6.82
N VAL A 118 -1.66 -2.52 5.64
CA VAL A 118 -2.29 -3.72 5.08
C VAL A 118 -1.50 -4.15 3.85
N LEU A 119 -0.68 -5.18 3.98
CA LEU A 119 0.13 -5.72 2.88
C LEU A 119 -0.73 -6.56 1.93
N ASN A 120 -0.33 -6.63 0.66
CA ASN A 120 -0.80 -7.68 -0.24
C ASN A 120 -0.50 -9.06 0.36
N GLU A 121 -1.40 -10.04 0.20
CA GLU A 121 -1.26 -11.38 0.79
C GLU A 121 0.10 -12.04 0.47
N MET A 122 0.61 -11.88 -0.75
CA MET A 122 1.92 -12.42 -1.13
C MET A 122 3.05 -11.79 -0.31
N LEU A 123 3.01 -10.48 -0.13
CA LEU A 123 4.00 -9.71 0.62
C LEU A 123 3.88 -9.95 2.14
N ALA A 124 2.67 -10.18 2.64
CA ALA A 124 2.42 -10.52 4.05
C ALA A 124 3.06 -11.87 4.43
N ILE A 125 2.92 -12.86 3.55
CA ILE A 125 3.57 -14.18 3.72
C ILE A 125 5.09 -14.02 3.70
N GLU A 126 5.62 -13.20 2.81
CA GLU A 126 7.07 -12.98 2.70
C GLU A 126 7.65 -12.23 3.90
N TYR A 127 6.95 -11.22 4.40
CA TYR A 127 7.39 -10.43 5.55
C TYR A 127 7.34 -11.22 6.87
N SER A 128 6.25 -11.98 7.10
CA SER A 128 5.98 -12.56 8.43
C SER A 128 5.91 -14.09 8.48
N GLY A 129 5.97 -14.78 7.33
CA GLY A 129 5.72 -16.21 7.21
C GLY A 129 4.28 -16.63 7.50
N LYS A 130 3.38 -15.66 7.71
CA LYS A 130 1.98 -15.86 8.11
C LYS A 130 1.05 -15.14 7.14
N ARG A 131 -0.20 -15.60 7.06
CA ARG A 131 -1.28 -14.95 6.29
C ARG A 131 -1.93 -13.78 7.02
N ASN A 132 -1.22 -13.13 7.95
CA ASN A 132 -1.71 -11.92 8.57
C ASN A 132 -1.24 -10.75 7.72
N ASP A 133 -2.16 -10.08 7.04
CA ASP A 133 -1.89 -8.96 6.14
C ASP A 133 -1.90 -7.61 6.86
N ILE A 134 -2.44 -7.55 8.08
CA ILE A 134 -2.58 -6.32 8.87
C ILE A 134 -1.47 -6.22 9.92
N TYR A 135 -0.75 -5.10 9.90
CA TYR A 135 0.33 -4.78 10.83
C TYR A 135 0.11 -3.40 11.44
N TYR A 136 0.33 -3.30 12.75
CA TYR A 136 0.38 -2.04 13.48
C TYR A 136 1.84 -1.74 13.78
N ILE A 137 2.31 -0.58 13.33
CA ILE A 137 3.73 -0.21 13.37
C ILE A 137 3.88 1.02 14.22
N ASP A 138 4.62 0.88 15.34
CA ASP A 138 4.61 1.85 16.42
C ASP A 138 5.60 2.99 16.22
N SER A 139 6.55 2.87 15.28
CA SER A 139 7.58 3.87 15.04
C SER A 139 8.04 3.97 13.60
N MET A 140 8.67 5.09 13.26
CA MET A 140 9.31 5.34 11.96
C MET A 140 10.34 4.26 11.64
N LYS A 141 11.17 3.87 12.62
CA LYS A 141 12.24 2.87 12.43
C LYS A 141 11.67 1.49 12.10
N GLU A 142 10.58 1.10 12.74
CA GLU A 142 9.91 -0.16 12.44
C GLU A 142 9.30 -0.16 11.03
N LEU A 143 8.74 0.96 10.60
CA LEU A 143 8.22 1.12 9.25
C LEU A 143 9.36 1.02 8.21
N GLU A 144 10.49 1.69 8.43
CA GLU A 144 11.67 1.60 7.56
C GLU A 144 12.15 0.16 7.43
N ASN A 145 12.25 -0.58 8.54
CA ASN A 145 12.67 -1.98 8.52
C ASN A 145 11.66 -2.87 7.77
N MET A 146 10.35 -2.66 7.94
CA MET A 146 9.34 -3.40 7.19
C MET A 146 9.46 -3.16 5.69
N LEU A 147 9.58 -1.89 5.29
CA LEU A 147 9.71 -1.52 3.87
C LEU A 147 10.97 -2.12 3.24
N ASP A 148 12.10 -2.07 3.96
CA ASP A 148 13.36 -2.67 3.51
C ASP A 148 13.22 -4.17 3.26
N VAL A 149 12.62 -4.90 4.20
CA VAL A 149 12.38 -6.35 4.05
C VAL A 149 11.45 -6.66 2.87
N VAL A 150 10.34 -5.93 2.73
CA VAL A 150 9.36 -6.19 1.68
C VAL A 150 9.92 -5.85 0.28
N ILE A 151 10.57 -4.70 0.13
CA ILE A 151 11.05 -4.21 -1.16
C ILE A 151 12.27 -4.99 -1.66
N ASN A 152 13.17 -5.37 -0.75
CA ASN A 152 14.39 -6.10 -1.09
C ASN A 152 14.22 -7.63 -1.01
N SER A 153 12.98 -8.11 -0.89
CA SER A 153 12.69 -9.54 -0.90
C SER A 153 12.93 -10.18 -2.27
N GLU A 154 13.32 -11.45 -2.29
CA GLU A 154 13.59 -12.17 -3.54
C GLU A 154 12.35 -12.20 -4.45
N SER A 155 11.14 -12.39 -3.90
CA SER A 155 9.93 -12.42 -4.73
C SER A 155 9.60 -11.06 -5.32
N MET A 156 9.84 -9.96 -4.59
CA MET A 156 9.68 -8.62 -5.12
C MET A 156 10.65 -8.34 -6.26
N ILE A 157 11.93 -8.70 -6.08
CA ILE A 157 12.96 -8.53 -7.12
C ILE A 157 12.60 -9.33 -8.38
N ASP A 158 12.22 -10.59 -8.22
CA ASP A 158 11.79 -11.45 -9.33
C ASP A 158 10.56 -10.90 -10.03
N PHE A 159 9.61 -10.35 -9.27
CA PHE A 159 8.41 -9.75 -9.82
C PHE A 159 8.73 -8.47 -10.60
N ILE A 160 9.54 -7.56 -10.04
CA ILE A 160 10.01 -6.35 -10.72
C ILE A 160 10.75 -6.72 -12.00
N GLN A 161 11.60 -7.74 -12.00
CA GLN A 161 12.30 -8.19 -13.21
C GLN A 161 11.33 -8.64 -14.31
N LYS A 162 10.23 -9.31 -13.95
CA LYS A 162 9.16 -9.66 -14.91
C LYS A 162 8.49 -8.41 -15.48
N LEU A 163 8.21 -7.41 -14.65
CA LEU A 163 7.64 -6.13 -15.12
C LEU A 163 8.57 -5.40 -16.09
N ILE A 164 9.87 -5.35 -15.79
CA ILE A 164 10.89 -4.77 -16.68
C ILE A 164 10.90 -5.49 -18.03
N ASN A 165 10.89 -6.82 -18.01
CA ASN A 165 10.90 -7.62 -19.24
C ASN A 165 9.67 -7.33 -20.11
N GLU A 166 8.49 -7.16 -19.51
CA GLU A 166 7.28 -6.80 -20.24
C GLU A 166 7.35 -5.37 -20.81
N SER A 167 7.88 -4.42 -20.05
CA SER A 167 8.13 -3.07 -20.55
C SER A 167 9.05 -3.07 -21.79
N LEU A 168 10.16 -3.82 -21.74
CA LEU A 168 11.08 -3.96 -22.87
C LEU A 168 10.42 -4.61 -24.10
N ARG A 169 9.49 -5.55 -23.90
CA ARG A 169 8.71 -6.14 -25.01
C ARG A 169 7.81 -5.09 -25.66
N GLN A 170 7.11 -4.27 -24.87
CA GLN A 170 6.25 -3.20 -25.39
C GLN A 170 7.05 -2.18 -26.20
N GLU A 171 8.18 -1.71 -25.68
CA GLU A 171 9.05 -0.78 -26.42
C GLU A 171 9.53 -1.35 -27.76
N ARG A 172 9.79 -2.66 -27.82
CA ARG A 172 10.18 -3.31 -29.08
C ARG A 172 9.03 -3.30 -30.08
N VAL A 173 7.80 -3.56 -29.65
CA VAL A 173 6.60 -3.54 -30.51
C VAL A 173 6.37 -2.13 -31.05
N GLU A 174 6.38 -1.12 -30.18
CA GLU A 174 6.23 0.29 -30.60
C GLU A 174 7.27 0.70 -31.65
N LYS A 175 8.54 0.33 -31.46
CA LYS A 175 9.62 0.63 -32.42
C LYS A 175 9.44 -0.07 -33.77
N VAL A 176 8.76 -1.23 -33.82
CA VAL A 176 8.48 -1.93 -35.08
C VAL A 176 7.33 -1.24 -35.81
N VAL A 177 6.24 -0.91 -35.11
CA VAL A 177 5.07 -0.21 -35.70
C VAL A 177 5.48 1.13 -36.32
N ILE A 178 6.27 1.93 -35.62
CA ILE A 178 6.74 3.23 -36.14
C ILE A 178 7.62 3.07 -37.40
N LYS A 179 8.39 1.98 -37.51
CA LYS A 179 9.19 1.70 -38.71
C LYS A 179 8.36 1.31 -39.91
N ASP A 180 7.28 0.55 -39.71
CA ASP A 180 6.40 0.15 -40.81
C ASP A 180 5.51 1.31 -41.30
N GLU A 181 5.13 2.25 -40.43
CA GLU A 181 4.34 3.45 -40.82
C GLU A 181 5.17 4.54 -41.53
N THR A 182 6.50 4.48 -41.46
CA THR A 182 7.40 5.50 -42.04
C THR A 182 8.01 5.11 -43.38
N LEU A 183 7.66 3.93 -43.91
CA LEU A 183 8.03 3.52 -45.27
C LEU A 183 7.05 4.16 -46.28
N PRO A 184 7.53 5.00 -47.23
CA PRO A 184 6.66 5.51 -48.28
C PRO A 184 6.21 4.35 -49.17
N GLU A 185 4.92 4.28 -49.48
CA GLU A 185 4.42 3.41 -50.54
C GLU A 185 5.11 3.82 -51.87
N GLU A 186 5.91 2.91 -52.43
CA GLU A 186 6.57 3.05 -53.75
C GLU A 186 5.55 3.03 -54.90
#